data_AF-K1SDX6-F1
#
_entry.id   AF-K1SDX6-F1
#
_cell.length_a   1.000
_cell.length_b   1.000
_cell.length_c   1.000
_cell.angle_alpha   90.00
_cell.angle_beta   90.00
_cell.angle_gamma   90.00
#
_symmetry.space_group_name_H-M   'P 1'
#
loop_
_entity.id
_entity.type
_entity.pdbx_description
1 polymer ?
#
loop_
_entity_poly.entity_id
_entity_poly.type
_entity_poly.pdbx_seq_one_letter_code
_entity_poly.pdbx_strand_id
1 'polypeptide(L)' 'FSAGEPFYATEGKGLSEIRIAYVLKQEDLERAMDLLALGIQKYNETH' A
#
# COMPACT_ATOMS: atom_id res chain seq x y z
N PHE A 1 5.32 -0.06 4.25
CA PHE A 1 4.58 0.72 3.25
C PHE A 1 4.96 2.18 3.37
N SER A 2 4.97 2.92 2.27
CA SER A 2 5.11 4.39 2.29
C SER A 2 4.09 5.00 1.32
N ALA A 3 3.46 6.12 1.71
CA ALA A 3 2.54 6.86 0.85
C ALA A 3 3.24 7.33 -0.44
N GLY A 4 2.51 7.40 -1.55
CA GLY A 4 3.03 7.78 -2.86
C GLY A 4 3.30 9.29 -3.01
N GLU A 5 2.46 10.13 -2.41
CA GLU A 5 2.54 11.60 -2.54
C GLU A 5 3.95 12.18 -2.28
N PRO A 6 4.68 11.81 -1.21
CA PRO A 6 6.02 12.34 -0.96
C PRO A 6 7.08 12.00 -2.02
N PHE A 7 6.79 11.07 -2.94
CA PHE A 7 7.69 10.69 -4.03
C PHE A 7 7.55 11.55 -5.28
N TYR A 8 6.49 12.37 -5.36
CA TYR A 8 6.27 13.24 -6.51
C TYR A 8 6.54 14.69 -6.13
N ALA A 9 7.33 15.38 -6.97
CA ALA A 9 7.52 16.83 -6.86
C ALA A 9 6.30 17.62 -7.39
N THR A 10 5.43 16.96 -8.18
CA THR A 10 4.24 17.57 -8.77
C THR A 10 3.06 17.43 -7.83
N GLU A 11 2.44 18.57 -7.50
CA GLU A 11 1.26 18.62 -6.63
C GLU A 11 0.10 17.77 -7.16
N GLY A 12 -0.61 17.11 -6.25
CA GLY A 12 -1.76 16.26 -6.56
C GLY A 12 -1.43 14.88 -7.13
N LYS A 13 -0.14 14.52 -7.25
CA LYS A 13 0.28 13.17 -7.68
C LYS A 13 0.53 12.26 -6.48
N GLY A 14 0.28 10.96 -6.66
CA GLY A 14 0.55 9.94 -5.63
C GLY A 14 -0.44 9.88 -4.47
N LEU A 15 -1.55 10.62 -4.51
CA LEU A 15 -2.54 10.70 -3.43
C LEU A 15 -3.24 9.36 -3.12
N SER A 16 -3.36 8.48 -4.12
CA SER A 16 -3.97 7.14 -3.97
C SER A 16 -2.99 6.02 -4.34
N GLU A 17 -1.70 6.30 -4.26
CA GLU A 17 -0.63 5.36 -4.57
C GLU A 17 0.16 5.01 -3.30
N ILE A 18 0.69 3.79 -3.23
CA ILE A 18 1.60 3.37 -2.18
C ILE A 18 2.78 2.64 -2.78
N ARG A 19 3.91 2.66 -2.07
CA ARG A 19 5.11 1.89 -2.43
C ARG A 19 5.31 0.72 -1.47
N ILE A 20 5.62 -0.44 -2.05
CA ILE A 20 5.93 -1.68 -1.34
C ILE A 20 7.38 -2.05 -1.66
N ALA A 21 8.16 -2.36 -0.62
CA ALA A 21 9.53 -2.83 -0.78
C ALA A 21 9.58 -4.34 -0.57
N TYR A 22 10.10 -5.06 -1.57
CA TYR A 22 10.25 -6.52 -1.55
C TYR A 22 11.53 -6.93 -0.81
N VAL A 23 11.54 -6.74 0.51
CA VAL A 23 12.72 -6.98 1.38
C VAL A 23 12.56 -8.18 2.32
N LEU A 24 11.42 -8.86 2.26
CA LEU A 24 11.09 -10.02 3.09
C LEU A 24 11.27 -11.33 2.32
N LYS A 25 11.26 -12.45 3.05
CA LYS A 25 11.09 -13.78 2.45
C LYS A 25 9.73 -13.87 1.77
N GLN A 26 9.62 -14.72 0.75
CA GLN A 26 8.41 -14.85 -0.06
C GLN A 26 7.15 -15.14 0.77
N GLU A 27 7.23 -16.08 1.71
CA GLU A 27 6.09 -16.48 2.57
C GLU A 27 5.57 -15.30 3.42
N ASP A 28 6.48 -14.51 3.98
CA ASP A 28 6.13 -13.34 4.79
C ASP A 28 5.51 -12.24 3.92
N LEU A 29 5.98 -12.10 2.69
CA LEU A 29 5.46 -11.14 1.73
C LEU A 29 4.05 -11.51 1.28
N GLU A 30 3.80 -12.78 0.94
CA GLU A 30 2.47 -13.29 0.56
C GLU A 30 1.46 -13.00 1.68
N ARG A 31 1.82 -13.37 2.91
CA ARG A 31 0.97 -13.09 4.09
C ARG A 31 0.74 -11.59 4.31
N ALA A 32 1.76 -10.75 4.08
CA ALA A 32 1.61 -9.31 4.20
C ALA A 32 0.66 -8.72 3.13
N MET A 33 0.66 -9.28 1.91
CA MET A 33 -0.26 -8.86 0.85
C MET A 33 -1.70 -9.28 1.14
N ASP A 34 -1.93 -10.49 1.67
CA ASP A 34 -3.26 -10.95 2.06
C ASP A 34 -3.89 -10.04 3.11
N LEU A 35 -3.12 -9.67 4.15
CA LEU A 35 -3.58 -8.76 5.19
C LEU A 35 -3.86 -7.36 4.65
N LEU A 36 -3.04 -6.88 3.72
CA LEU A 36 -3.26 -5.58 3.08
C LEU A 36 -4.57 -5.58 2.29
N ALA A 37 -4.86 -6.64 1.53
CA ALA A 37 -6.10 -6.77 0.77
C ALA A 37 -7.34 -6.72 1.68
N LEU A 38 -7.32 -7.47 2.79
CA LEU A 38 -8.39 -7.45 3.79
C LEU A 38 -8.59 -6.05 4.40
N GLY A 39 -7.49 -5.35 4.71
CA GLY A 39 -7.54 -3.99 5.23
C GLY A 39 -8.19 -3.00 4.25
N ILE A 40 -7.81 -3.06 2.96
CA ILE A 40 -8.39 -2.22 1.91
C ILE A 40 -9.87 -2.52 1.72
N GLN A 41 -10.24 -3.80 1.66
CA GLN A 41 -11.65 -4.19 1.56
C GLN A 41 -12.46 -3.59 2.72
N LYS A 42 -11.96 -3.75 3.95
CA LYS A 42 -12.67 -3.24 5.12
C LYS A 42 -12.79 -1.72 5.12
N TYR A 43 -11.75 -1.02 4.71
CA TYR A 43 -11.76 0.43 4.58
C TYR A 43 -12.87 0.91 3.63
N ASN A 44 -12.98 0.27 2.46
CA ASN A 44 -13.98 0.57 1.43
C ASN A 44 -15.42 0.19 1.81
N GLU A 45 -15.62 -0.73 2.75
CA GLU A 45 -16.96 -1.02 3.28
C GLU A 45 -17.50 0.09 4.19
N THR A 46 -16.61 0.95 4.71
CA THR A 46 -16.92 1.90 5.79
C THR A 46 -16.93 3.37 5.32
N HIS A 47 -16.56 3.64 4.07
CA HIS A 47 -16.45 4.97 3.45
C HIS A 47 -17.02 4.93 2.04
#